data_AF-F3ZNX1-F1
#
_entry.id   AF-F3ZNX1-F1
#
_cell.length_a   1.000
_cell.length_b   1.000
_cell.length_c   1.000
_cell.angle_alpha   90.00
_cell.angle_beta   90.00
_cell.angle_gamma   90.00
#
_symmetry.space_group_name_H-M   'P 1'
#
loop_
_entity.id
_entity.type
_entity.pdbx_description
1 polymer ?
#
loop_
_entity_poly.entity_id
_entity_poly.type
_entity_poly.pdbx_seq_one_letter_code
_entity_poly.pdbx_strand_id
1 'polypeptide(L)'
;MNITDFIKKKTDPFIRNKGLLAPLSEIAYRNFELVCDNNEKSGDLSLQAISSIYQFSIGQTFKSHNIKQLFNYQLNDEKDRFVPTKYLSLQKKQFIDNEIASTLLKLVSAIRELNQNYTHNLEPLRIGNNIITPQIIEFLHDLFEVSIIMLLNKSVKDRNNFTSQYNEDSLNLLLKEFILTLFFPETSYTTEEIEVLRKKSKDELINEVLFFDVQSVYQWKVVNNPLMMPIQCGKYLSFTSCLFINSLFLFKEDTKIIFPNFPFLKNKTDETQVLQMFFSLFANPYTLHYIPSQHLRIAKHKDIIEYLNLYPSPWQEALNSQSPCFPMSHLLKDFLIERECNRVFLKVPHLNLILIPIIINRLMVIKIIA
;
A
#
# COMPACT_ATOMS: atom_id res chain seq x y z
N MET A 1 -26.73 16.01 13.99
CA MET A 1 -25.30 15.74 13.73
C MET A 1 -24.55 17.07 13.61
N ASN A 2 -23.60 17.34 14.52
CA ASN A 2 -22.77 18.55 14.44
C ASN A 2 -21.76 18.38 13.29
N ILE A 3 -21.92 19.15 12.22
CA ILE A 3 -21.09 19.08 11.00
C ILE A 3 -19.59 19.20 11.34
N THR A 4 -19.26 20.00 12.34
CA THR A 4 -17.89 20.24 12.82
C THR A 4 -17.24 18.98 13.40
N ASP A 5 -18.00 18.17 14.15
CA ASP A 5 -17.49 16.94 14.77
C ASP A 5 -17.27 15.84 13.74
N PHE A 6 -18.12 15.79 12.71
CA PHE A 6 -17.96 14.83 11.62
C PHE A 6 -16.75 15.11 10.74
N ILE A 7 -16.57 16.37 10.32
CA ILE A 7 -15.39 16.78 9.55
C ILE A 7 -14.13 16.47 10.36
N LYS A 8 -14.13 16.80 11.65
CA LYS A 8 -13.02 16.47 12.55
C LYS A 8 -12.72 14.97 12.59
N LYS A 9 -13.73 14.11 12.70
CA LYS A 9 -13.54 12.64 12.65
C LYS A 9 -12.92 12.16 11.33
N LYS A 10 -13.23 12.83 10.21
CA LYS A 10 -12.67 12.50 8.88
C LYS A 10 -11.26 13.07 8.67
N THR A 11 -10.93 14.21 9.28
CA THR A 11 -9.63 14.88 9.10
C THR A 11 -8.58 14.44 10.14
N ASP A 12 -8.94 14.29 11.41
CA ASP A 12 -8.04 13.88 12.50
C ASP A 12 -7.14 12.65 12.18
N PRO A 13 -7.64 11.60 11.50
CA PRO A 13 -6.82 10.45 11.13
C PRO A 13 -5.57 10.78 10.31
N PHE A 14 -5.61 11.83 9.47
CA PHE A 14 -4.45 12.25 8.68
C PHE A 14 -3.28 12.74 9.54
N ILE A 15 -3.55 13.42 10.64
CA ILE A 15 -2.49 13.87 11.57
C ILE A 15 -2.04 12.72 12.45
N ARG A 16 -2.99 12.06 13.11
CA ARG A 16 -2.69 11.04 14.13
C ARG A 16 -1.86 9.91 13.56
N ASN A 17 -2.05 9.60 12.28
CA ASN A 17 -1.35 8.53 11.60
C ASN A 17 -0.25 9.02 10.64
N LYS A 18 0.08 10.31 10.60
CA LYS A 18 1.07 10.87 9.66
C LYS A 18 2.40 10.12 9.70
N GLY A 19 2.92 9.88 10.91
CA GLY A 19 4.18 9.14 11.11
C GLY A 19 4.15 7.69 10.64
N LEU A 20 2.96 7.07 10.57
CA LEU A 20 2.76 5.71 10.05
C LEU A 20 2.48 5.72 8.54
N LEU A 21 1.77 6.73 8.05
CA LEU A 21 1.37 6.85 6.65
C LEU A 21 2.51 7.36 5.76
N ALA A 22 3.43 8.18 6.28
CA ALA A 22 4.60 8.67 5.56
C ALA A 22 5.50 7.53 5.02
N PRO A 23 5.96 6.56 5.84
CA PRO A 23 6.76 5.45 5.33
C PRO A 23 5.95 4.55 4.38
N LEU A 24 4.67 4.33 4.65
CA LEU A 24 3.80 3.54 3.76
C LEU A 24 3.66 4.20 2.39
N SER A 25 3.43 5.51 2.35
CA SER A 25 3.27 6.26 1.10
C SER A 25 4.58 6.35 0.31
N GLU A 26 5.73 6.42 0.99
CA GLU A 26 7.04 6.34 0.35
C GLU A 26 7.27 4.96 -0.29
N ILE A 27 6.93 3.87 0.42
CA ILE A 27 7.05 2.51 -0.13
C ILE A 27 6.12 2.34 -1.34
N ALA A 28 4.86 2.75 -1.22
CA ALA A 28 3.88 2.69 -2.31
C ALA A 28 4.37 3.46 -3.56
N TYR A 29 4.86 4.70 -3.36
CA TYR A 29 5.42 5.51 -4.44
C TYR A 29 6.64 4.86 -5.09
N ARG A 30 7.59 4.35 -4.30
CA ARG A 30 8.77 3.64 -4.84
C ARG A 30 8.38 2.38 -5.60
N ASN A 31 7.46 1.59 -5.07
CA ASN A 31 6.99 0.39 -5.77
C ASN A 31 6.32 0.75 -7.09
N PHE A 32 5.54 1.85 -7.13
CA PHE A 32 4.99 2.38 -8.37
C PHE A 32 6.10 2.74 -9.37
N GLU A 33 7.11 3.51 -8.95
CA GLU A 33 8.25 3.87 -9.82
C GLU A 33 9.02 2.64 -10.33
N LEU A 34 9.20 1.63 -9.48
CA LEU A 34 9.87 0.39 -9.86
C LEU A 34 9.08 -0.40 -10.92
N VAL A 35 7.74 -0.34 -10.88
CA VAL A 35 6.88 -0.98 -11.88
C VAL A 35 6.91 -0.24 -13.22
N CYS A 36 7.14 1.08 -13.19
CA CYS A 36 7.17 1.93 -14.39
C CYS A 36 8.52 1.95 -15.11
N ASP A 37 9.55 1.31 -14.55
CA ASP A 37 10.96 1.51 -14.89
C ASP A 37 11.41 2.99 -14.73
N ASN A 38 12.55 3.20 -14.07
CA ASN A 38 13.02 4.53 -13.60
C ASN A 38 13.21 5.60 -14.71
N ASN A 39 13.06 5.24 -15.98
CA ASN A 39 13.31 6.10 -17.14
C ASN A 39 12.07 6.84 -17.65
N GLU A 40 10.85 6.47 -17.21
CA GLU A 40 9.58 7.09 -17.65
C GLU A 40 9.09 8.19 -16.69
N LYS A 41 10.01 9.02 -16.17
CA LYS A 41 9.70 10.09 -15.21
C LYS A 41 9.01 11.32 -15.83
N SER A 42 8.87 11.37 -17.16
CA SER A 42 8.38 12.53 -17.90
C SER A 42 6.85 12.59 -18.07
N GLY A 43 6.09 11.76 -17.36
CA GLY A 43 4.62 11.84 -17.31
C GLY A 43 3.89 11.02 -18.38
N ASP A 44 4.54 10.74 -19.51
CA ASP A 44 4.02 9.86 -20.55
C ASP A 44 4.44 8.41 -20.30
N LEU A 45 3.54 7.64 -19.68
CA LEU A 45 3.74 6.22 -19.42
C LEU A 45 3.60 5.42 -20.73
N SER A 46 4.54 4.51 -20.99
CA SER A 46 4.39 3.60 -22.12
C SER A 46 3.21 2.64 -21.90
N LEU A 47 2.63 2.12 -22.99
CA LEU A 47 1.57 1.10 -22.89
C LEU A 47 2.02 -0.14 -22.10
N GLN A 48 3.32 -0.46 -22.16
CA GLN A 48 3.90 -1.54 -21.37
C GLN A 48 3.90 -1.20 -19.88
N ALA A 49 4.34 0.00 -19.49
CA ALA A 49 4.27 0.46 -18.10
C ALA A 49 2.83 0.50 -17.59
N ILE A 50 1.88 1.05 -18.34
CA ILE A 50 0.45 1.07 -17.97
C ILE A 50 -0.08 -0.36 -17.75
N SER A 51 0.28 -1.29 -18.64
CA SER A 51 -0.08 -2.71 -18.50
C SER A 51 0.53 -3.34 -17.26
N SER A 52 1.79 -3.04 -16.94
CA SER A 52 2.48 -3.54 -15.74
C SER A 52 1.84 -2.98 -14.47
N ILE A 53 1.50 -1.69 -14.44
CA ILE A 53 0.80 -1.02 -13.33
C ILE A 53 -0.57 -1.69 -13.11
N TYR A 54 -1.35 -1.90 -14.17
CA TYR A 54 -2.64 -2.61 -14.07
C TYR A 54 -2.47 -4.00 -13.47
N GLN A 55 -1.47 -4.77 -13.94
CA GLN A 55 -1.21 -6.10 -13.41
C GLN A 55 -0.80 -6.06 -11.95
N PHE A 56 0.05 -5.10 -11.57
CA PHE A 56 0.53 -4.92 -10.21
C PHE A 56 -0.59 -4.54 -9.26
N SER A 57 -1.42 -3.56 -9.63
CA SER A 57 -2.43 -2.98 -8.74
C SER A 57 -3.64 -3.88 -8.54
N ILE A 58 -4.22 -4.44 -9.61
CA ILE A 58 -5.46 -5.21 -9.53
C ILE A 58 -5.42 -6.52 -10.31
N GLY A 59 -4.65 -6.58 -11.40
CA GLY A 59 -4.68 -7.69 -12.36
C GLY A 59 -4.24 -9.03 -11.80
N GLN A 60 -3.20 -9.07 -10.94
CA GLN A 60 -2.77 -10.30 -10.28
C GLN A 60 -3.83 -10.86 -9.32
N THR A 61 -4.49 -9.98 -8.56
CA THR A 61 -5.61 -10.36 -7.68
C THR A 61 -6.78 -10.90 -8.49
N PHE A 62 -7.08 -10.26 -9.63
CA PHE A 62 -8.15 -10.70 -10.53
C PHE A 62 -7.86 -12.00 -11.26
N LYS A 63 -6.58 -12.29 -11.53
CA LYS A 63 -6.15 -13.57 -12.10
C LYS A 63 -6.22 -14.71 -11.08
N SER A 64 -5.89 -14.42 -9.82
CA SER A 64 -5.83 -15.43 -8.75
C SER A 64 -7.19 -15.77 -8.14
N HIS A 65 -8.16 -14.86 -8.22
CA HIS A 65 -9.53 -15.10 -7.75
C HIS A 65 -10.46 -15.30 -8.96
N ASN A 66 -11.49 -16.15 -8.85
CA ASN A 66 -12.46 -16.36 -9.94
C ASN A 66 -13.46 -15.19 -10.03
N ILE A 67 -12.97 -13.97 -10.30
CA ILE A 67 -13.75 -12.73 -10.27
C ILE A 67 -14.63 -12.58 -11.51
N LYS A 68 -14.41 -13.39 -12.56
CA LYS A 68 -15.21 -13.34 -13.80
C LYS A 68 -16.72 -13.38 -13.54
N GLN A 69 -17.16 -14.12 -12.52
CA GLN A 69 -18.57 -14.19 -12.17
C GLN A 69 -19.15 -12.87 -11.64
N LEU A 70 -18.32 -11.98 -11.08
CA LEU A 70 -18.74 -10.67 -10.55
C LEU A 70 -19.01 -9.64 -11.66
N PHE A 71 -18.34 -9.77 -12.80
CA PHE A 71 -18.42 -8.80 -13.89
C PHE A 71 -19.65 -8.95 -14.77
N ASN A 72 -20.43 -10.04 -14.62
CA ASN A 72 -21.57 -10.42 -15.48
C ASN A 72 -21.26 -10.37 -16.98
N TYR A 73 -21.22 -11.52 -17.65
CA TYR A 73 -20.89 -11.56 -19.07
C TYR A 73 -22.15 -11.75 -19.92
N GLN A 74 -22.30 -10.92 -20.95
CA GLN A 74 -23.33 -11.08 -21.99
C GLN A 74 -22.68 -11.25 -23.35
N LEU A 75 -23.29 -12.04 -24.22
CA LEU A 75 -22.86 -12.20 -25.60
C LEU A 75 -23.11 -10.88 -26.34
N ASN A 76 -22.08 -10.33 -26.95
CA ASN A 76 -22.23 -9.20 -27.85
C ASN A 76 -22.21 -9.73 -29.29
N ASP A 77 -23.38 -9.75 -29.93
CA ASP A 77 -23.60 -10.32 -31.26
C ASP A 77 -22.77 -9.64 -32.36
N GLU A 78 -22.40 -8.37 -32.19
CA GLU A 78 -21.58 -7.63 -33.16
C GLU A 78 -20.10 -8.04 -33.14
N LYS A 79 -19.61 -8.49 -31.98
CA LYS A 79 -18.19 -8.81 -31.75
C LYS A 79 -17.93 -10.31 -31.55
N ASP A 80 -18.98 -11.12 -31.66
CA ASP A 80 -19.00 -12.57 -31.43
C ASP A 80 -18.20 -13.00 -30.18
N ARG A 81 -18.39 -12.24 -29.10
CA ARG A 81 -17.66 -12.47 -27.85
C ARG A 81 -18.44 -12.04 -26.63
N PHE A 82 -18.20 -12.73 -25.52
CA PHE A 82 -18.73 -12.34 -24.21
C PHE A 82 -18.01 -11.09 -23.70
N VAL A 83 -18.80 -10.08 -23.32
CA VAL A 83 -18.31 -8.79 -22.80
C VAL A 83 -18.85 -8.60 -21.38
N PRO A 84 -18.05 -8.09 -20.43
CA PRO A 84 -18.54 -7.77 -19.09
C PRO A 84 -19.56 -6.63 -19.14
N THR A 85 -20.54 -6.64 -18.25
CA THR A 85 -21.60 -5.62 -18.14
C THR A 85 -21.55 -4.84 -16.83
N LYS A 86 -20.91 -5.38 -15.79
CA LYS A 86 -20.66 -4.69 -14.50
C LYS A 86 -19.17 -4.37 -14.33
N TYR A 87 -18.87 -3.36 -13.51
CA TYR A 87 -17.51 -2.93 -13.14
C TYR A 87 -16.58 -2.69 -14.34
N LEU A 88 -17.07 -1.94 -15.32
CA LEU A 88 -16.38 -1.72 -16.59
C LEU A 88 -15.06 -0.97 -16.39
N SER A 89 -15.03 -0.05 -15.41
CA SER A 89 -13.86 0.79 -15.10
C SER A 89 -12.64 -0.04 -14.69
N LEU A 90 -12.86 -1.24 -14.16
CA LEU A 90 -11.80 -2.16 -13.71
C LEU A 90 -11.23 -3.01 -14.87
N GLN A 91 -11.79 -2.91 -16.08
CA GLN A 91 -11.27 -3.64 -17.23
C GLN A 91 -9.98 -3.00 -17.72
N LYS A 92 -8.99 -3.83 -18.08
CA LYS A 92 -7.68 -3.37 -18.60
C LYS A 92 -7.81 -2.33 -19.72
N LYS A 93 -8.78 -2.51 -20.62
CA LYS A 93 -9.01 -1.57 -21.72
C LYS A 93 -9.42 -0.19 -21.18
N GLN A 94 -10.43 -0.11 -20.31
CA GLN A 94 -10.85 1.17 -19.73
C GLN A 94 -9.77 1.79 -18.84
N PHE A 95 -8.99 0.97 -18.14
CA PHE A 95 -7.86 1.44 -17.35
C PHE A 95 -6.80 2.17 -18.20
N ILE A 96 -6.57 1.69 -19.44
CA ILE A 96 -5.67 2.32 -20.41
C ILE A 96 -6.34 3.56 -21.01
N ASP A 97 -7.54 3.39 -21.58
CA ASP A 97 -8.24 4.44 -22.33
C ASP A 97 -8.57 5.67 -21.46
N ASN A 98 -8.83 5.47 -20.16
CA ASN A 98 -9.16 6.52 -19.21
C ASN A 98 -7.95 7.05 -18.42
N GLU A 99 -6.72 6.70 -18.81
CA GLU A 99 -5.48 7.18 -18.18
C GLU A 99 -5.43 6.96 -16.65
N ILE A 100 -5.99 5.84 -16.17
CA ILE A 100 -6.09 5.57 -14.72
C ILE A 100 -4.70 5.44 -14.08
N ALA A 101 -3.72 4.86 -14.80
CA ALA A 101 -2.34 4.72 -14.33
C ALA A 101 -1.68 6.07 -14.02
N SER A 102 -1.77 7.05 -14.92
CA SER A 102 -1.16 8.37 -14.74
C SER A 102 -1.84 9.13 -13.60
N THR A 103 -3.15 8.96 -13.47
CA THR A 103 -3.95 9.54 -12.38
C THR A 103 -3.56 8.95 -11.03
N LEU A 104 -3.39 7.62 -10.94
CA LEU A 104 -2.91 6.94 -9.73
C LEU A 104 -1.51 7.39 -9.34
N LEU A 105 -0.59 7.60 -10.29
CA LEU A 105 0.75 8.14 -10.01
C LEU A 105 0.65 9.51 -9.32
N LYS A 106 -0.12 10.42 -9.91
CA LYS A 106 -0.33 11.78 -9.36
C LYS A 106 -0.94 11.71 -7.96
N LEU A 107 -1.89 10.80 -7.73
CA LEU A 107 -2.51 10.61 -6.43
C LEU A 107 -1.55 10.03 -5.38
N VAL A 108 -0.80 8.98 -5.71
CA VAL A 108 0.20 8.39 -4.79
C VAL A 108 1.28 9.41 -4.44
N SER A 109 1.72 10.21 -5.42
CA SER A 109 2.64 11.33 -5.19
C SER A 109 2.05 12.40 -4.26
N ALA A 110 0.82 12.84 -4.51
CA ALA A 110 0.13 13.82 -3.67
C ALA A 110 -0.09 13.31 -2.22
N ILE A 111 -0.48 12.04 -2.07
CA ILE A 111 -0.63 11.39 -0.75
C ILE A 111 0.73 11.31 -0.05
N ARG A 112 1.80 10.96 -0.76
CA ARG A 112 3.16 10.96 -0.22
C ARG A 112 3.57 12.35 0.29
N GLU A 113 3.39 13.39 -0.52
CA GLU A 113 3.74 14.77 -0.14
C GLU A 113 2.97 15.25 1.08
N LEU A 114 1.65 14.97 1.14
CA LEU A 114 0.80 15.29 2.30
C LEU A 114 1.37 14.73 3.61
N ASN A 115 1.93 13.52 3.55
CA ASN A 115 2.38 12.79 4.74
C ASN A 115 3.85 13.08 5.09
N GLN A 116 4.69 13.45 4.11
CA GLN A 116 6.10 13.76 4.34
C GLN A 116 6.34 15.21 4.78
N ASN A 117 5.55 16.15 4.26
CA ASN A 117 5.74 17.57 4.56
C ASN A 117 5.19 17.93 5.93
N TYR A 118 5.84 18.87 6.63
CA TYR A 118 5.37 19.33 7.94
C TYR A 118 3.98 19.97 7.85
N THR A 119 3.72 20.75 6.80
CA THR A 119 2.43 21.37 6.49
C THR A 119 1.45 20.38 5.89
N HIS A 120 0.23 20.34 6.42
CA HIS A 120 -0.85 19.57 5.81
C HIS A 120 -1.64 20.41 4.82
N ASN A 121 -1.55 20.06 3.53
CA ASN A 121 -2.34 20.66 2.47
C ASN A 121 -3.19 19.57 1.80
N LEU A 122 -4.50 19.58 2.05
CA LEU A 122 -5.45 18.61 1.49
C LEU A 122 -5.96 18.98 0.09
N GLU A 123 -5.62 20.16 -0.45
CA GLU A 123 -6.11 20.60 -1.77
C GLU A 123 -5.77 19.65 -2.93
N PRO A 124 -4.58 18.99 -2.97
CA PRO A 124 -4.31 17.95 -3.97
C PRO A 124 -5.26 16.75 -3.91
N LEU A 125 -5.98 16.55 -2.80
CA LEU A 125 -6.96 15.48 -2.61
C LEU A 125 -8.41 15.93 -2.83
N ARG A 126 -8.63 17.18 -3.24
CA ARG A 126 -9.96 17.76 -3.50
C ARG A 126 -10.52 17.30 -4.85
N ILE A 127 -11.74 16.79 -4.85
CA ILE A 127 -12.47 16.43 -6.08
C ILE A 127 -12.71 17.68 -6.93
N GLY A 128 -12.50 17.55 -8.25
CA GLY A 128 -12.62 18.65 -9.20
C GLY A 128 -11.33 19.46 -9.36
N ASN A 129 -10.24 19.05 -8.72
CA ASN A 129 -8.90 19.51 -9.09
C ASN A 129 -8.39 18.78 -10.35
N ASN A 130 -7.24 19.22 -10.89
CA ASN A 130 -6.66 18.64 -12.12
C ASN A 130 -6.09 17.21 -11.95
N ILE A 131 -6.16 16.64 -10.73
CA ILE A 131 -5.65 15.30 -10.42
C ILE A 131 -6.80 14.29 -10.40
N ILE A 132 -7.91 14.59 -9.72
CA ILE A 132 -9.03 13.65 -9.53
C ILE A 132 -10.05 13.81 -10.65
N THR A 133 -9.98 12.92 -11.62
CA THR A 133 -10.91 12.82 -12.75
C THR A 133 -12.20 12.04 -12.38
N PRO A 134 -13.31 12.21 -13.12
CA PRO A 134 -14.50 11.38 -12.93
C PRO A 134 -14.22 9.87 -13.09
N GLN A 135 -13.33 9.51 -14.01
CA GLN A 135 -12.99 8.11 -14.31
C GLN A 135 -12.23 7.44 -13.15
N ILE A 136 -11.35 8.16 -12.44
CA ILE A 136 -10.71 7.59 -11.25
C ILE A 136 -11.71 7.43 -10.09
N ILE A 137 -12.71 8.30 -9.99
CA ILE A 137 -13.77 8.16 -8.98
C ILE A 137 -14.59 6.88 -9.24
N GLU A 138 -15.01 6.66 -10.48
CA GLU A 138 -15.71 5.44 -10.89
C GLU A 138 -14.85 4.20 -10.64
N PHE A 139 -13.58 4.24 -11.03
CA PHE A 139 -12.61 3.17 -10.76
C PHE A 139 -12.49 2.85 -9.26
N LEU A 140 -12.35 3.86 -8.41
CA LEU A 140 -12.23 3.64 -6.95
C LEU A 140 -13.53 3.10 -6.35
N HIS A 141 -14.69 3.57 -6.82
CA HIS A 141 -15.99 3.08 -6.36
C HIS A 141 -16.18 1.60 -6.73
N ASP A 142 -15.99 1.24 -8.00
CA ASP A 142 -16.10 -0.13 -8.48
C ASP A 142 -15.10 -1.04 -7.77
N LEU A 143 -13.85 -0.59 -7.60
CA LEU A 143 -12.81 -1.37 -6.94
C LEU A 143 -13.14 -1.60 -5.47
N PHE A 144 -13.65 -0.58 -4.78
CA PHE A 144 -14.09 -0.67 -3.39
C PHE A 144 -15.22 -1.69 -3.26
N GLU A 145 -16.26 -1.59 -4.08
CA GLU A 145 -17.40 -2.53 -4.06
C GLU A 145 -16.96 -3.97 -4.31
N VAL A 146 -16.16 -4.21 -5.35
CA VAL A 146 -15.59 -5.54 -5.64
C VAL A 146 -14.79 -6.05 -4.45
N SER A 147 -14.03 -5.19 -3.76
CA SER A 147 -13.29 -5.58 -2.55
C SER A 147 -14.20 -6.06 -1.44
N ILE A 148 -15.30 -5.36 -1.20
CA ILE A 148 -16.30 -5.74 -0.19
C ILE A 148 -16.91 -7.09 -0.53
N ILE A 149 -17.35 -7.28 -1.78
CA ILE A 149 -17.93 -8.55 -2.23
C ILE A 149 -16.91 -9.69 -2.06
N MET A 150 -15.65 -9.48 -2.44
CA MET A 150 -14.60 -10.48 -2.30
C MET A 150 -14.33 -10.88 -0.85
N LEU A 151 -14.35 -9.92 0.08
CA LEU A 151 -14.16 -10.22 1.50
C LEU A 151 -15.35 -10.94 2.09
N LEU A 152 -16.56 -10.50 1.74
CA LEU A 152 -17.77 -11.13 2.19
C LEU A 152 -17.82 -12.60 1.73
N ASN A 153 -17.47 -12.88 0.47
CA ASN A 153 -17.35 -14.24 -0.07
C ASN A 153 -16.29 -15.08 0.68
N LYS A 154 -15.23 -14.47 1.23
CA LYS A 154 -14.23 -15.17 2.06
C LYS A 154 -14.72 -15.42 3.48
N SER A 155 -15.57 -14.53 4.01
CA SER A 155 -16.12 -14.65 5.36
C SER A 155 -17.21 -15.71 5.47
N VAL A 156 -17.94 -15.95 4.36
CA VAL A 156 -18.93 -17.02 4.28
C VAL A 156 -18.22 -18.34 3.98
N LYS A 157 -18.36 -19.33 4.87
CA LYS A 157 -17.63 -20.61 4.80
C LYS A 157 -17.98 -21.47 3.57
N ASP A 158 -19.06 -21.17 2.85
CA ASP A 158 -19.44 -21.86 1.62
C ASP A 158 -18.69 -21.29 0.40
N ARG A 159 -17.71 -22.08 -0.05
CA ARG A 159 -16.73 -21.72 -1.09
C ARG A 159 -17.29 -21.57 -2.51
N ASN A 160 -18.61 -21.65 -2.70
CA ASN A 160 -19.25 -21.63 -4.01
C ASN A 160 -20.28 -20.48 -4.11
N ASN A 161 -19.88 -19.42 -4.80
CA ASN A 161 -20.72 -18.37 -5.39
C ASN A 161 -21.81 -17.77 -4.49
N PHE A 162 -21.43 -17.19 -3.36
CA PHE A 162 -22.32 -16.43 -2.47
C PHE A 162 -23.23 -15.43 -3.23
N THR A 163 -22.70 -14.66 -4.19
CA THR A 163 -23.49 -13.69 -4.96
C THR A 163 -24.60 -14.31 -5.82
N SER A 164 -24.49 -15.59 -6.19
CA SER A 164 -25.53 -16.29 -6.98
C SER A 164 -26.71 -16.78 -6.13
N GLN A 165 -26.56 -16.76 -4.80
CA GLN A 165 -27.58 -17.23 -3.86
C GLN A 165 -28.55 -16.12 -3.44
N TYR A 166 -28.22 -14.85 -3.74
CA TYR A 166 -29.03 -13.70 -3.37
C TYR A 166 -29.54 -12.98 -4.62
N ASN A 167 -30.78 -12.50 -4.55
CA ASN A 167 -31.23 -11.48 -5.51
C ASN A 167 -30.51 -10.14 -5.23
N GLU A 168 -30.58 -9.23 -6.19
CA GLU A 168 -29.83 -7.97 -6.14
C GLU A 168 -30.16 -7.12 -4.90
N ASP A 169 -31.43 -7.05 -4.52
CA ASP A 169 -31.88 -6.30 -3.34
C ASP A 169 -31.32 -6.87 -2.02
N SER A 170 -31.35 -8.19 -1.85
CA SER A 170 -30.84 -8.84 -0.64
C SER A 170 -29.32 -8.72 -0.55
N LEU A 171 -28.63 -8.84 -1.69
CA LEU A 171 -27.18 -8.61 -1.76
C LEU A 171 -26.84 -7.18 -1.37
N ASN A 172 -27.57 -6.19 -1.90
CA ASN A 172 -27.35 -4.77 -1.59
C ASN A 172 -27.56 -4.46 -0.11
N LEU A 173 -28.60 -5.02 0.51
CA LEU A 173 -28.85 -4.85 1.94
C LEU A 173 -27.70 -5.42 2.78
N LEU A 174 -27.23 -6.62 2.41
CA LEU A 174 -26.18 -7.30 3.13
C LEU A 174 -24.81 -6.61 2.96
N LEU A 175 -24.49 -6.13 1.76
CA LEU A 175 -23.31 -5.30 1.52
C LEU A 175 -23.35 -4.01 2.33
N LYS A 176 -24.52 -3.37 2.42
CA LYS A 176 -24.74 -2.16 3.23
C LYS A 176 -24.45 -2.41 4.71
N GLU A 177 -25.02 -3.47 5.30
CA GLU A 177 -24.75 -3.81 6.72
C GLU A 177 -23.27 -4.15 6.95
N PHE A 178 -22.63 -4.83 5.99
CA PHE A 178 -21.21 -5.14 6.07
C PHE A 178 -20.33 -3.88 6.03
N ILE A 179 -20.65 -2.91 5.16
CA ILE A 179 -19.93 -1.61 5.10
C ILE A 179 -20.11 -0.84 6.41
N LEU A 180 -21.33 -0.79 6.95
CA LEU A 180 -21.62 -0.12 8.22
C LEU A 180 -20.79 -0.71 9.37
N THR A 181 -20.79 -2.04 9.48
CA THR A 181 -20.03 -2.75 10.51
C THR A 181 -18.53 -2.49 10.40
N LEU A 182 -18.00 -2.53 9.17
CA LEU A 182 -16.55 -2.51 8.96
C LEU A 182 -15.93 -1.10 9.02
N PHE A 183 -16.63 -0.08 8.52
CA PHE A 183 -16.09 1.28 8.39
C PHE A 183 -16.75 2.31 9.32
N PHE A 184 -17.89 1.96 9.94
CA PHE A 184 -18.63 2.82 10.85
C PHE A 184 -18.95 2.13 12.19
N PRO A 185 -17.95 1.58 12.90
CA PRO A 185 -18.20 0.81 14.11
C PRO A 185 -18.76 1.69 15.24
N GLU A 186 -19.62 1.11 16.09
CA GLU A 186 -20.27 1.80 17.22
C GLU A 186 -19.27 2.34 18.26
N THR A 187 -18.03 1.88 18.23
CA THR A 187 -16.93 2.41 19.06
C THR A 187 -16.49 3.81 18.65
N SER A 188 -16.73 4.21 17.39
CA SER A 188 -16.26 5.47 16.80
C SER A 188 -17.40 6.41 16.39
N TYR A 189 -18.62 5.89 16.27
CA TYR A 189 -19.82 6.61 15.85
C TYR A 189 -20.94 6.49 16.87
N THR A 190 -21.71 7.57 17.04
CA THR A 190 -22.86 7.56 17.94
C THR A 190 -24.02 6.80 17.32
N THR A 191 -24.96 6.33 18.15
CA THR A 191 -26.16 5.64 17.69
C THR A 191 -26.96 6.51 16.70
N GLU A 192 -27.05 7.83 16.93
CA GLU A 192 -27.70 8.76 16.00
C GLU A 192 -26.99 8.85 14.64
N GLU A 193 -25.66 8.89 14.63
CA GLU A 193 -24.88 8.91 13.39
C GLU A 193 -25.10 7.62 12.59
N ILE A 194 -25.11 6.48 13.28
CA ILE A 194 -25.33 5.17 12.64
C ILE A 194 -26.75 5.06 12.09
N GLU A 195 -27.77 5.55 12.80
CA GLU A 195 -29.15 5.58 12.30
C GLU A 195 -29.30 6.47 11.04
N VAL A 196 -28.55 7.57 10.95
CA VAL A 196 -28.50 8.38 9.72
C VAL A 196 -27.82 7.61 8.60
N LEU A 197 -26.71 6.92 8.86
CA LEU A 197 -26.01 6.12 7.87
C LEU A 197 -26.83 4.91 7.42
N ARG A 198 -27.59 4.27 8.31
CA ARG A 198 -28.53 3.19 7.99
C ARG A 198 -29.65 3.60 7.04
N LYS A 199 -29.95 4.89 6.88
CA LYS A 199 -30.93 5.35 5.89
C LYS A 199 -30.34 5.49 4.48
N LYS A 200 -29.02 5.53 4.36
CA LYS A 200 -28.33 5.70 3.08
C LYS A 200 -28.36 4.42 2.23
N SER A 201 -28.26 4.59 0.92
CA SER A 201 -28.05 3.47 -0.02
C SER A 201 -26.64 2.89 0.13
N LYS A 202 -26.39 1.71 -0.48
CA LYS A 202 -25.06 1.11 -0.57
C LYS A 202 -24.05 2.09 -1.20
N ASP A 203 -24.40 2.70 -2.32
CA ASP A 203 -23.51 3.59 -3.06
C ASP A 203 -23.25 4.90 -2.29
N GLU A 204 -24.25 5.40 -1.57
CA GLU A 204 -24.06 6.55 -0.68
C GLU A 204 -23.11 6.21 0.47
N LEU A 205 -23.18 5.00 1.02
CA LEU A 205 -22.24 4.54 2.06
C LEU A 205 -20.83 4.36 1.53
N ILE A 206 -20.65 3.79 0.34
CA ILE A 206 -19.33 3.70 -0.31
C ILE A 206 -18.76 5.11 -0.50
N ASN A 207 -19.58 6.05 -0.98
CA ASN A 207 -19.18 7.45 -1.10
C ASN A 207 -18.77 8.08 0.24
N GLU A 208 -19.46 7.79 1.33
CA GLU A 208 -19.11 8.27 2.68
C GLU A 208 -17.82 7.64 3.23
N VAL A 209 -17.50 6.42 2.82
CA VAL A 209 -16.21 5.81 3.15
C VAL A 209 -15.10 6.45 2.33
N LEU A 210 -15.31 6.61 1.02
CA LEU A 210 -14.28 7.05 0.10
C LEU A 210 -14.02 8.57 0.15
N PHE A 211 -15.02 9.35 0.50
CA PHE A 211 -14.96 10.81 0.41
C PHE A 211 -15.55 11.46 1.65
N PHE A 212 -15.26 12.75 1.82
CA PHE A 212 -15.94 13.58 2.79
C PHE A 212 -16.15 14.99 2.24
N ASP A 213 -17.24 15.62 2.66
CA ASP A 213 -17.63 16.96 2.24
C ASP A 213 -17.35 17.99 3.34
N VAL A 214 -16.74 19.10 2.93
CA VAL A 214 -16.48 20.28 3.77
C VAL A 214 -17.39 21.40 3.29
N GLN A 215 -18.43 21.70 4.09
CA GLN A 215 -19.46 22.68 3.74
C GLN A 215 -19.00 24.14 3.96
N SER A 216 -18.12 24.36 4.93
CA SER A 216 -17.56 25.65 5.27
C SER A 216 -16.07 25.52 5.55
N VAL A 217 -15.30 26.58 5.30
CA VAL A 217 -13.84 26.59 5.49
C VAL A 217 -13.52 26.13 6.90
N TYR A 218 -12.82 25.00 6.99
CA TYR A 218 -12.53 24.36 8.25
C TYR A 218 -11.12 24.74 8.72
N GLN A 219 -11.07 25.43 9.84
CA GLN A 219 -9.81 25.75 10.53
C GLN A 219 -9.35 24.51 11.28
N TRP A 220 -8.50 23.72 10.62
CA TRP A 220 -7.96 22.51 11.23
C TRP A 220 -6.92 22.89 12.29
N LYS A 221 -7.24 22.64 13.56
CA LYS A 221 -6.33 22.98 14.68
C LYS A 221 -5.79 21.70 15.31
N VAL A 222 -4.46 21.61 15.41
CA VAL A 222 -3.82 20.67 16.33
C VAL A 222 -3.53 21.39 17.63
N VAL A 223 -3.89 20.76 18.74
CA VAL A 223 -3.59 21.27 20.07
C VAL A 223 -2.08 21.58 20.14
N ASN A 224 -1.74 22.84 20.40
CA ASN A 224 -0.38 23.37 20.52
C ASN A 224 0.43 23.59 19.23
N ASN A 225 -0.16 23.56 18.02
CA ASN A 225 0.60 23.81 16.79
C ASN A 225 -0.09 24.84 15.86
N PRO A 226 0.51 26.04 15.62
CA PRO A 226 -0.19 27.17 15.01
C PRO A 226 -0.24 27.21 13.47
N LEU A 227 0.34 26.24 12.75
CA LEU A 227 0.40 26.27 11.26
C LEU A 227 -0.22 25.02 10.64
N MET A 228 -1.54 25.06 10.46
CA MET A 228 -2.26 24.15 9.57
C MET A 228 -2.95 24.99 8.51
N MET A 229 -2.87 24.57 7.25
CA MET A 229 -3.61 25.25 6.20
C MET A 229 -5.11 25.00 6.42
N PRO A 230 -5.97 26.01 6.28
CA PRO A 230 -7.41 25.83 6.35
C PRO A 230 -7.86 24.92 5.21
N ILE A 231 -8.78 24.01 5.51
CA ILE A 231 -9.39 23.15 4.49
C ILE A 231 -10.51 23.95 3.83
N GLN A 232 -10.43 24.13 2.53
CA GLN A 232 -11.43 24.88 1.78
C GLN A 232 -12.75 24.11 1.68
N CYS A 233 -13.82 24.80 1.31
CA CYS A 233 -15.08 24.14 1.03
C CYS A 233 -14.93 23.23 -0.20
N GLY A 234 -15.42 22.00 -0.13
CA GLY A 234 -15.35 21.05 -1.23
C GLY A 234 -15.44 19.60 -0.77
N LYS A 235 -15.40 18.69 -1.74
CA LYS A 235 -15.36 17.24 -1.51
C LYS A 235 -13.92 16.75 -1.62
N TYR A 236 -13.49 15.88 -0.71
CA TYR A 236 -12.10 15.41 -0.63
C TYR A 236 -12.04 13.88 -0.52
N LEU A 237 -10.91 13.28 -0.93
CA LEU A 237 -10.61 11.88 -0.61
C LEU A 237 -10.46 11.70 0.89
N SER A 238 -11.12 10.69 1.45
CA SER A 238 -10.98 10.33 2.86
C SER A 238 -9.60 9.73 3.17
N PHE A 239 -9.28 9.68 4.47
CA PHE A 239 -8.10 8.95 4.94
C PHE A 239 -8.14 7.48 4.52
N THR A 240 -9.31 6.85 4.58
CA THR A 240 -9.53 5.47 4.15
C THR A 240 -9.21 5.29 2.68
N SER A 241 -9.63 6.23 1.81
CA SER A 241 -9.26 6.22 0.40
C SER A 241 -7.76 6.35 0.18
N CYS A 242 -7.09 7.24 0.91
CA CYS A 242 -5.64 7.40 0.78
C CYS A 242 -4.90 6.12 1.16
N LEU A 243 -5.32 5.47 2.24
CA LEU A 243 -4.76 4.18 2.66
C LEU A 243 -5.06 3.08 1.63
N PHE A 244 -6.28 3.03 1.11
CA PHE A 244 -6.70 2.08 0.10
C PHE A 244 -5.90 2.25 -1.20
N ILE A 245 -5.75 3.47 -1.71
CA ILE A 245 -4.96 3.77 -2.91
C ILE A 245 -3.50 3.34 -2.72
N ASN A 246 -2.86 3.73 -1.62
CA ASN A 246 -1.48 3.33 -1.36
C ASN A 246 -1.35 1.80 -1.27
N SER A 247 -2.35 1.12 -0.71
CA SER A 247 -2.32 -0.34 -0.53
C SER A 247 -2.28 -1.13 -1.83
N LEU A 248 -2.77 -0.55 -2.94
CA LEU A 248 -2.67 -1.13 -4.28
C LEU A 248 -1.21 -1.29 -4.74
N PHE A 249 -0.29 -0.53 -4.15
CA PHE A 249 1.13 -0.49 -4.53
C PHE A 249 2.05 -1.10 -3.47
N LEU A 250 1.52 -1.94 -2.58
CA LEU A 250 2.29 -2.64 -1.56
C LEU A 250 2.49 -4.12 -1.90
N PHE A 251 3.58 -4.70 -1.39
CA PHE A 251 3.73 -6.16 -1.35
C PHE A 251 3.03 -6.73 -0.11
N LYS A 252 2.58 -7.99 -0.18
CA LYS A 252 1.87 -8.66 0.94
C LYS A 252 2.67 -8.73 2.23
N GLU A 253 3.99 -8.68 2.15
CA GLU A 253 4.89 -8.72 3.30
C GLU A 253 4.98 -7.37 3.98
N ASP A 254 4.96 -6.30 3.18
CA ASP A 254 4.96 -4.94 3.69
C ASP A 254 3.63 -4.67 4.43
N THR A 255 2.50 -5.17 3.92
CA THR A 255 1.20 -5.02 4.60
C THR A 255 1.15 -5.71 5.95
N LYS A 256 1.73 -6.92 6.08
CA LYS A 256 1.81 -7.66 7.36
C LYS A 256 2.61 -6.92 8.42
N ILE A 257 3.61 -6.15 8.02
CA ILE A 257 4.47 -5.39 8.95
C ILE A 257 3.82 -4.05 9.29
N ILE A 258 3.25 -3.37 8.29
CA ILE A 258 2.83 -1.98 8.43
C ILE A 258 1.41 -1.86 9.01
N PHE A 259 0.43 -2.64 8.53
CA PHE A 259 -0.96 -2.47 8.93
C PHE A 259 -1.23 -2.69 10.43
N PRO A 260 -0.61 -3.67 11.12
CA PRO A 260 -0.79 -3.84 12.56
C PRO A 260 -0.35 -2.63 13.41
N ASN A 261 0.42 -1.69 12.84
CA ASN A 261 0.86 -0.48 13.56
C ASN A 261 -0.20 0.62 13.60
N PHE A 262 -1.20 0.58 12.71
CA PHE A 262 -2.30 1.54 12.73
C PHE A 262 -3.22 1.25 13.92
N PRO A 263 -3.54 2.23 14.79
CA PRO A 263 -4.35 2.00 16.00
C PRO A 263 -5.70 1.33 15.74
N PHE A 264 -6.38 1.69 14.64
CA PHE A 264 -7.67 1.12 14.25
C PHE A 264 -7.56 -0.26 13.58
N LEU A 265 -6.35 -0.72 13.27
CA LEU A 265 -6.06 -2.06 12.76
C LEU A 265 -5.33 -2.94 13.79
N LYS A 266 -4.90 -2.38 14.93
CA LYS A 266 -4.00 -3.06 15.88
C LYS A 266 -4.69 -4.16 16.70
N ASN A 267 -5.96 -3.96 17.02
CA ASN A 267 -6.72 -4.95 17.80
C ASN A 267 -6.93 -6.22 16.96
N LYS A 268 -7.04 -7.38 17.61
CA LYS A 268 -7.29 -8.67 16.93
C LYS A 268 -8.77 -9.07 17.03
N THR A 269 -9.68 -8.12 16.89
CA THR A 269 -11.11 -8.45 16.73
C THR A 269 -11.35 -9.01 15.33
N ASP A 270 -12.45 -9.73 15.12
CA ASP A 270 -12.77 -10.26 13.80
C ASP A 270 -12.93 -9.14 12.76
N GLU A 271 -13.57 -8.03 13.14
CA GLU A 271 -13.72 -6.83 12.30
C GLU A 271 -12.39 -6.22 11.87
N THR A 272 -11.44 -6.09 12.79
CA THR A 272 -10.12 -5.51 12.51
C THR A 272 -9.26 -6.43 11.64
N GLN A 273 -9.40 -7.75 11.79
CA GLN A 273 -8.77 -8.72 10.88
C GLN A 273 -9.37 -8.62 9.47
N VAL A 274 -10.70 -8.50 9.36
CA VAL A 274 -11.38 -8.30 8.08
C VAL A 274 -10.93 -6.98 7.43
N LEU A 275 -10.77 -5.91 8.22
CA LEU A 275 -10.31 -4.61 7.73
C LEU A 275 -8.83 -4.65 7.30
N GLN A 276 -7.97 -5.39 8.00
CA GLN A 276 -6.61 -5.66 7.53
C GLN A 276 -6.59 -6.46 6.22
N MET A 277 -7.49 -7.44 6.08
CA MET A 277 -7.66 -8.19 4.84
C MET A 277 -8.14 -7.30 3.70
N PHE A 278 -9.03 -6.33 3.99
CA PHE A 278 -9.48 -5.33 3.03
C PHE A 278 -8.32 -4.54 2.44
N PHE A 279 -7.49 -3.92 3.29
CA PHE A 279 -6.34 -3.15 2.82
C PHE A 279 -5.23 -4.04 2.23
N SER A 280 -5.19 -5.34 2.55
CA SER A 280 -4.20 -6.26 1.98
C SER A 280 -4.67 -6.98 0.72
N LEU A 281 -5.91 -6.75 0.28
CA LEU A 281 -6.55 -7.56 -0.76
C LEU A 281 -5.80 -7.50 -2.10
N PHE A 282 -5.37 -6.29 -2.46
CA PHE A 282 -4.66 -5.99 -3.70
C PHE A 282 -3.15 -5.91 -3.55
N ALA A 283 -2.62 -6.17 -2.35
CA ALA A 283 -1.20 -6.23 -2.15
C ALA A 283 -0.61 -7.37 -2.99
N ASN A 284 0.44 -7.04 -3.74
CA ASN A 284 1.00 -7.94 -4.73
C ASN A 284 1.71 -9.13 -4.03
N PRO A 285 1.30 -10.39 -4.30
CA PRO A 285 2.09 -11.55 -3.88
C PRO A 285 3.35 -11.61 -4.74
N TYR A 286 4.54 -11.58 -4.12
CA TYR A 286 5.80 -11.59 -4.84
C TYR A 286 5.80 -12.50 -6.08
N THR A 287 6.08 -11.91 -7.23
CA THR A 287 6.44 -12.62 -8.43
C THR A 287 7.90 -12.33 -8.72
N LEU A 288 8.68 -13.36 -9.08
CA LEU A 288 10.14 -13.32 -9.36
C LEU A 288 10.60 -12.21 -10.33
N HIS A 289 9.69 -11.55 -11.02
CA HIS A 289 9.94 -10.41 -11.92
C HIS A 289 9.98 -9.04 -11.22
N TYR A 290 9.52 -8.93 -9.98
CA TYR A 290 9.57 -7.69 -9.20
C TYR A 290 10.69 -7.77 -8.15
N ILE A 291 11.49 -6.71 -8.06
CA ILE A 291 12.63 -6.63 -7.15
C ILE A 291 12.12 -6.82 -5.71
N PRO A 292 12.75 -7.68 -4.87
CA PRO A 292 12.24 -8.02 -3.54
C PRO A 292 11.95 -6.78 -2.69
N SER A 293 10.94 -6.82 -1.80
CA SER A 293 10.60 -5.64 -0.98
C SER A 293 11.78 -5.24 -0.11
N GLN A 294 11.79 -3.97 0.30
CA GLN A 294 12.85 -3.43 1.14
C GLN A 294 13.04 -4.25 2.42
N HIS A 295 11.94 -4.73 3.02
CA HIS A 295 11.99 -5.58 4.20
C HIS A 295 12.61 -6.95 3.93
N LEU A 296 12.30 -7.58 2.79
CA LEU A 296 12.95 -8.84 2.41
C LEU A 296 14.44 -8.62 2.07
N ARG A 297 14.82 -7.48 1.50
CA ARG A 297 16.23 -7.13 1.26
C ARG A 297 16.99 -6.92 2.56
N ILE A 298 16.35 -6.30 3.55
CA ILE A 298 16.91 -6.11 4.90
C ILE A 298 17.00 -7.46 5.61
N ALA A 299 15.96 -8.31 5.52
CA ALA A 299 15.98 -9.66 6.07
C ALA A 299 17.09 -10.50 5.43
N LYS A 300 17.20 -10.50 4.09
CA LYS A 300 18.33 -11.16 3.39
C LYS A 300 19.68 -10.57 3.77
N HIS A 301 19.80 -9.26 3.97
CA HIS A 301 21.04 -8.67 4.50
C HIS A 301 21.33 -9.17 5.91
N LYS A 302 20.31 -9.26 6.77
CA LYS A 302 20.44 -9.78 8.12
C LYS A 302 20.81 -11.26 8.11
N ASP A 303 20.19 -12.07 7.27
CA ASP A 303 20.49 -13.49 7.08
C ASP A 303 21.90 -13.68 6.50
N ILE A 304 22.33 -12.82 5.57
CA ILE A 304 23.71 -12.81 5.05
C ILE A 304 24.67 -12.40 6.17
N ILE A 305 24.34 -11.41 6.99
CA ILE A 305 25.17 -10.99 8.13
C ILE A 305 25.23 -12.11 9.18
N GLU A 306 24.11 -12.76 9.52
CA GLU A 306 24.05 -13.90 10.43
C GLU A 306 24.77 -15.11 9.87
N TYR A 307 24.67 -15.39 8.56
CA TYR A 307 25.42 -16.42 7.86
C TYR A 307 26.92 -16.10 7.79
N LEU A 308 27.31 -14.85 7.60
CA LEU A 308 28.72 -14.43 7.63
C LEU A 308 29.28 -14.44 9.07
N ASN A 309 28.42 -14.20 10.07
CA ASN A 309 28.76 -14.31 11.48
C ASN A 309 28.89 -15.78 11.91
N LEU A 310 28.07 -16.67 11.34
CA LEU A 310 28.22 -18.12 11.40
C LEU A 310 29.24 -18.56 10.37
N TYR A 311 30.54 -18.37 10.66
CA TYR A 311 31.63 -18.97 9.88
C TYR A 311 31.26 -20.37 9.37
N PRO A 312 31.58 -20.76 8.12
CA PRO A 312 31.31 -22.12 7.66
C PRO A 312 31.88 -23.10 8.69
N SER A 313 31.03 -23.99 9.22
CA SER A 313 31.39 -25.05 10.18
C SER A 313 32.72 -25.77 9.89
N PRO A 314 33.12 -26.06 8.63
CA PRO A 314 34.43 -26.64 8.35
C PRO A 314 35.64 -25.73 8.68
N TRP A 315 35.45 -24.42 8.85
CA TRP A 315 36.51 -23.45 9.13
C TRP A 315 36.74 -23.30 10.64
N GLN A 316 35.71 -23.56 11.47
CA GLN A 316 35.86 -23.61 12.92
C GLN A 316 36.75 -24.78 13.36
N GLU A 317 36.67 -25.94 12.72
CA GLU A 317 37.59 -27.06 13.01
C GLU A 317 39.04 -26.73 12.62
N ALA A 318 39.25 -26.02 11.51
CA ALA A 318 40.58 -25.61 11.07
C ALA A 318 41.18 -24.46 11.90
N LEU A 319 40.35 -23.57 12.48
CA LEU A 319 40.78 -22.47 13.34
C LEU A 319 40.94 -22.88 14.81
N ASN A 320 40.18 -23.88 15.28
CA ASN A 320 40.25 -24.38 16.65
C ASN A 320 41.29 -25.49 16.83
N SER A 321 41.73 -26.15 15.74
CA SER A 321 42.88 -27.04 15.81
C SER A 321 44.14 -26.18 15.97
N GLN A 322 44.92 -26.43 17.03
CA GLN A 322 46.21 -25.79 17.30
C GLN A 322 47.29 -26.27 16.30
N SER A 323 47.01 -26.15 15.01
CA SER A 323 47.91 -26.50 13.92
C SER A 323 48.69 -25.25 13.52
N PRO A 324 49.98 -25.37 13.18
CA PRO A 324 50.79 -24.20 12.80
C PRO A 324 50.18 -23.55 11.55
N CYS A 325 49.99 -22.24 11.65
CA CYS A 325 49.33 -21.40 10.65
C CYS A 325 49.94 -21.62 9.25
N PHE A 326 49.18 -22.19 8.31
CA PHE A 326 49.63 -22.31 6.92
C PHE A 326 49.64 -20.93 6.25
N PRO A 327 50.71 -20.54 5.52
CA PRO A 327 50.85 -19.22 4.88
C PRO A 327 49.74 -18.91 3.86
N MET A 328 49.05 -19.93 3.36
CA MET A 328 47.92 -19.81 2.45
C MET A 328 46.69 -19.14 3.08
N SER A 329 46.56 -19.18 4.41
CA SER A 329 45.45 -18.57 5.15
C SER A 329 45.55 -17.04 5.24
N HIS A 330 46.75 -16.47 5.28
CA HIS A 330 46.97 -15.02 5.26
C HIS A 330 46.72 -14.42 3.88
N LEU A 331 47.28 -15.04 2.83
CA LEU A 331 47.08 -14.59 1.45
C LEU A 331 45.61 -14.63 1.03
N LEU A 332 44.86 -15.65 1.45
CA LEU A 332 43.41 -15.74 1.18
C LEU A 332 42.62 -14.67 1.94
N LYS A 333 43.03 -14.35 3.17
CA LYS A 333 42.40 -13.30 3.99
C LYS A 333 42.60 -11.92 3.38
N ASP A 334 43.83 -11.62 2.98
CA ASP A 334 44.19 -10.35 2.37
C ASP A 334 43.49 -10.18 1.02
N PHE A 335 43.41 -11.26 0.22
CA PHE A 335 42.66 -11.27 -1.03
C PHE A 335 41.15 -11.06 -0.86
N LEU A 336 40.53 -11.68 0.15
CA LEU A 336 39.10 -11.49 0.44
C LEU A 336 38.79 -10.08 0.94
N ILE A 337 39.67 -9.51 1.78
CA ILE A 337 39.56 -8.12 2.26
C ILE A 337 39.71 -7.16 1.08
N GLU A 338 40.72 -7.34 0.24
CA GLU A 338 40.96 -6.51 -0.95
C GLU A 338 39.78 -6.57 -1.93
N ARG A 339 39.22 -7.76 -2.16
CA ARG A 339 38.10 -7.95 -3.08
C ARG A 339 36.80 -7.34 -2.55
N GLU A 340 36.51 -7.43 -1.25
CA GLU A 340 35.35 -6.77 -0.66
C GLU A 340 35.52 -5.25 -0.54
N CYS A 341 36.73 -4.75 -0.26
CA CYS A 341 37.04 -3.34 -0.37
C CYS A 341 36.79 -2.82 -1.80
N ASN A 342 37.30 -3.52 -2.82
CA ASN A 342 37.09 -3.10 -4.21
C ASN A 342 35.61 -3.17 -4.63
N ARG A 343 34.87 -4.18 -4.18
CA ARG A 343 33.44 -4.32 -4.47
C ARG A 343 32.58 -3.21 -3.85
N VAL A 344 32.92 -2.75 -2.64
CA VAL A 344 32.15 -1.72 -1.93
C VAL A 344 32.55 -0.29 -2.35
N PHE A 345 33.81 -0.06 -2.72
CA PHE A 345 34.36 1.30 -2.88
C PHE A 345 34.60 1.77 -4.33
N LEU A 346 34.38 0.94 -5.35
CA LEU A 346 34.58 1.32 -6.77
C LEU A 346 33.59 2.38 -7.33
N LYS A 347 32.67 2.93 -6.54
CA LYS A 347 31.72 3.98 -7.00
C LYS A 347 31.91 5.37 -6.40
N VAL A 348 32.88 5.62 -5.52
CA VAL A 348 33.06 6.94 -4.90
C VAL A 348 34.55 7.33 -4.81
N PRO A 349 35.08 8.16 -5.73
CA PRO A 349 36.53 8.39 -5.84
C PRO A 349 37.19 9.19 -4.70
N HIS A 350 36.43 9.81 -3.79
CA HIS A 350 36.97 10.86 -2.91
C HIS A 350 36.78 10.66 -1.39
N LEU A 351 36.46 9.44 -0.92
CA LEU A 351 36.29 9.17 0.52
C LEU A 351 37.34 8.23 1.12
N ASN A 352 38.47 8.05 0.42
CA ASN A 352 39.39 6.93 0.66
C ASN A 352 40.41 7.07 1.81
N LEU A 353 40.50 8.18 2.55
CA LEU A 353 41.61 8.33 3.52
C LEU A 353 41.21 8.53 4.98
N ILE A 354 39.93 8.81 5.29
CA ILE A 354 39.52 9.13 6.67
C ILE A 354 38.64 8.04 7.29
N LEU A 355 37.87 7.29 6.48
CA LEU A 355 36.91 6.32 6.98
C LEU A 355 37.43 4.88 7.09
N ILE A 356 38.52 4.56 6.40
CA ILE A 356 39.11 3.20 6.40
C ILE A 356 39.58 2.80 7.83
N PRO A 357 40.31 3.64 8.59
CA PRO A 357 40.72 3.28 9.95
C PRO A 357 39.55 3.16 10.93
N ILE A 358 38.49 3.95 10.74
CA ILE A 358 37.30 3.98 11.62
C ILE A 358 36.45 2.71 11.43
N ILE A 359 36.35 2.20 10.21
CA ILE A 359 35.59 1.00 9.89
C ILE A 359 36.37 -0.26 10.26
N ILE A 360 37.70 -0.28 10.06
CA ILE A 360 38.57 -1.36 10.53
C ILE A 360 38.53 -1.46 12.07
N ASN A 361 38.56 -0.33 12.78
CA ASN A 361 38.38 -0.33 14.25
C ASN A 361 37.01 -0.84 14.67
N ARG A 362 35.92 -0.54 13.94
CA ARG A 362 34.59 -1.10 14.26
C ARG A 362 34.47 -2.59 14.01
N LEU A 363 35.14 -3.12 12.98
CA LEU A 363 35.17 -4.57 12.72
C LEU A 363 36.07 -5.32 13.72
N MET A 364 37.14 -4.69 14.23
CA MET A 364 37.97 -5.26 15.31
C MET A 364 37.31 -5.19 16.70
N VAL A 365 36.51 -4.17 17.00
CA VAL A 365 35.80 -4.07 18.29
C VAL A 365 34.76 -5.19 18.48
N ILE A 366 34.22 -5.74 17.39
CA ILE A 366 33.33 -6.93 17.44
C ILE A 366 34.07 -8.19 17.95
N LYS A 367 35.41 -8.19 17.96
CA LYS A 367 36.24 -9.29 18.49
C LYS A 367 36.62 -9.16 19.98
N ILE A 368 36.26 -8.08 20.67
CA ILE A 368 36.60 -7.88 22.10
C ILE A 368 35.37 -8.10 23.01
N ILE A 369 34.16 -8.19 22.45
CA ILE A 369 32.91 -8.37 23.22
C ILE A 369 32.23 -9.74 22.97
N ALA A 370 32.79 -10.58 22.10
CA ALA A 370 32.44 -11.99 21.96
C ALA A 370 33.60 -12.85 22.46
#